data_AF-A0A9P9IU75-F1
#
_entry.id   AF-A0A9P9IU75-F1
#
_cell.length_a   1.000
_cell.length_b   1.000
_cell.length_c   1.000
_cell.angle_alpha   90.00
_cell.angle_beta   90.00
_cell.angle_gamma   90.00
#
_symmetry.space_group_name_H-M   'P 1'
#
loop_
_entity.id
_entity.type
_entity.pdbx_description
1 polymer ?
#
loop_
_entity_poly.entity_id
_entity_poly.type
_entity_poly.pdbx_seq_one_letter_code
_entity_poly.pdbx_strand_id
1 'polypeptide(L)'
;MPSPAKYNTDELWRTFSLFTKVTEIDLAFMMVWREDHPPTSLFHAVTSISLAGVMSHDVLAAIFISVDASKLRYLRFNNLQTFAEPQEVLQNNSSDDIQLHRKDRAGPVQGWLGILTGKCTSLRTFHFLTHAEFVDKSLQPHFGINNGTNWHLTVAQGHRRYAELGAFVASVKPTLREFLFEHGPESNLFGRSVGRHANSGVAGNINAPFVGPGHDNPLPMDVFFDQHVLPVIASGHWSSLKKITIKGIGHWKPLDPWAEDATLEEVRYLHSKTRAFRDRAEMIWDAVEAGHRQVEFLVEDTASCPFYNLSNDGYYRSSTGF
;
A
#
# COMPACT_ATOMS: atom_id res chain seq x y z
N MET A 1 27.99 14.04 8.14
CA MET A 1 26.71 14.60 8.60
C MET A 1 26.43 14.10 10.00
N PRO A 2 25.74 14.87 10.86
CA PRO A 2 25.25 14.31 12.13
C PRO A 2 24.36 13.11 11.80
N SER A 3 24.57 12.00 12.50
CA SER A 3 23.62 10.88 12.51
C SER A 3 22.22 11.45 12.71
N PRO A 4 21.17 10.93 12.04
CA PRO A 4 19.80 11.26 12.42
C PRO A 4 19.70 11.17 13.94
N ALA A 5 19.16 12.21 14.56
CA ALA A 5 19.09 12.28 16.01
C ALA A 5 18.34 11.01 16.47
N LYS A 6 18.97 10.27 17.37
CA LYS A 6 18.45 9.01 17.87
C LYS A 6 17.46 9.35 18.99
N TYR A 7 16.23 8.89 18.87
CA TYR A 7 15.30 8.96 19.99
C TYR A 7 15.59 7.75 20.86
N ASN A 8 15.86 7.97 22.16
CA ASN A 8 16.07 6.87 23.07
C ASN A 8 14.74 6.10 23.24
N THR A 9 14.53 5.10 22.39
CA THR A 9 13.40 4.18 22.44
C THR A 9 13.58 3.09 23.49
N ASP A 10 14.72 3.05 24.19
CA ASP A 10 15.03 1.97 25.14
C ASP A 10 14.05 1.98 26.31
N GLU A 11 13.66 3.16 26.78
CA GLU A 11 12.65 3.27 27.84
C GLU A 11 11.30 2.74 27.35
N LEU A 12 10.90 3.06 26.12
CA LEU A 12 9.67 2.54 25.50
C LEU A 12 9.70 1.01 25.41
N TRP A 13 10.78 0.44 24.85
CA TRP A 13 10.90 -1.02 24.69
C TRP A 13 11.05 -1.74 26.03
N ARG A 14 11.74 -1.14 26.99
CA ARG A 14 11.81 -1.66 28.36
C ARG A 14 10.43 -1.66 29.01
N THR A 15 9.63 -0.60 28.86
CA THR A 15 8.25 -0.59 29.33
C THR A 15 7.44 -1.68 28.65
N PHE A 16 7.56 -1.83 27.33
CA PHE A 16 6.83 -2.86 26.59
C PHE A 16 7.21 -4.28 27.02
N SER A 17 8.48 -4.50 27.39
CA SER A 17 8.97 -5.80 27.87
C SER A 17 8.27 -6.30 29.15
N LEU A 18 7.63 -5.39 29.89
CA LEU A 18 6.86 -5.73 31.10
C LEU A 18 5.48 -6.29 30.75
N PHE A 19 5.01 -6.13 29.51
CA PHE A 19 3.72 -6.66 29.08
C PHE A 19 3.83 -8.16 28.76
N THR A 20 2.96 -8.95 29.38
CA THR A 20 2.99 -10.42 29.23
C THR A 20 1.88 -10.97 28.33
N LYS A 21 0.91 -10.13 27.94
CA LYS A 21 -0.28 -10.52 27.16
C LYS A 21 -0.66 -9.45 26.15
N VAL A 22 0.31 -9.02 25.34
CA VAL A 22 0.04 -8.07 24.25
C VAL A 22 -0.86 -8.76 23.23
N THR A 23 -2.08 -8.25 23.05
CA THR A 23 -3.08 -8.79 22.11
C THR A 23 -3.25 -7.93 20.86
N GLU A 24 -2.76 -6.70 20.91
CA GLU A 24 -2.87 -5.71 19.85
C GLU A 24 -1.59 -4.88 19.78
N ILE A 25 -1.13 -4.64 18.56
CA ILE A 25 -0.04 -3.74 18.23
C ILE A 25 -0.61 -2.63 17.35
N ASP A 26 -0.51 -1.39 17.79
CA ASP A 26 -0.78 -0.22 16.96
C ASP A 26 0.41 0.73 17.06
N LEU A 27 1.25 0.74 16.02
CA LEU A 27 2.50 1.50 15.98
C LEU A 27 2.52 2.41 14.76
N ALA A 28 2.86 3.68 14.99
CA ALA A 28 3.05 4.66 13.95
C ALA A 28 4.33 5.46 14.21
N PHE A 29 5.30 5.37 13.30
CA PHE A 29 6.55 6.12 13.39
C PHE A 29 6.59 7.22 12.34
N MET A 30 6.78 8.46 12.80
CA MET A 30 6.84 9.64 11.94
C MET A 30 8.28 9.88 11.45
N MET A 31 8.38 10.36 10.21
CA MET A 31 9.52 10.34 9.26
C MET A 31 10.90 10.87 9.71
N VAL A 32 11.13 11.21 10.98
CA VAL A 32 12.37 11.89 11.42
C VAL A 32 13.22 11.03 12.37
N TRP A 33 12.64 9.98 12.98
CA TRP A 33 13.29 9.25 14.05
C TRP A 33 13.32 7.76 13.73
N ARG A 34 14.53 7.19 13.72
CA ARG A 34 14.76 5.76 13.63
C ARG A 34 14.87 5.18 15.03
N GLU A 35 14.30 4.00 15.24
CA GLU A 35 14.40 3.28 16.50
C GLU A 35 15.83 2.77 16.72
N ASP A 36 16.33 2.83 17.96
CA ASP A 36 17.70 2.39 18.26
C ASP A 36 17.82 0.88 18.44
N HIS A 37 16.76 0.26 18.96
CA HIS A 37 16.70 -1.18 19.23
C HIS A 37 15.31 -1.71 18.84
N PRO A 38 15.18 -2.97 18.42
CA PRO A 38 13.87 -3.58 18.24
C PRO A 38 13.25 -3.99 19.59
N PRO A 39 11.91 -4.11 19.69
CA PRO A 39 11.26 -4.72 20.85
C PRO A 39 11.70 -6.17 21.02
N THR A 40 11.82 -6.63 22.27
CA THR A 40 11.99 -8.07 22.58
C THR A 40 10.71 -8.85 22.28
N SER A 41 10.80 -10.18 22.19
CA SER A 41 9.74 -11.11 21.77
C SER A 41 8.44 -11.04 22.61
N LEU A 42 7.57 -10.08 22.30
CA LEU A 42 6.35 -9.80 23.07
C LEU A 42 5.06 -10.25 22.38
N PHE A 43 5.12 -10.67 21.12
CA PHE A 43 3.95 -10.64 20.24
C PHE A 43 3.27 -12.01 20.00
N HIS A 44 3.60 -13.03 20.80
CA HIS A 44 3.05 -14.38 20.67
C HIS A 44 1.53 -14.50 20.90
N ALA A 45 0.95 -13.55 21.65
CA ALA A 45 -0.49 -13.49 21.94
C ALA A 45 -1.24 -12.48 21.05
N VAL A 46 -0.57 -11.84 20.09
CA VAL A 46 -1.13 -10.78 19.27
C VAL A 46 -2.15 -11.32 18.29
N THR A 47 -3.27 -10.62 18.20
CA THR A 47 -4.38 -10.91 17.28
C THR A 47 -4.71 -9.73 16.36
N SER A 48 -4.17 -8.55 16.63
CA SER A 48 -4.37 -7.33 15.84
C SER A 48 -3.03 -6.62 15.63
N ILE A 49 -2.69 -6.31 14.38
CA ILE A 49 -1.50 -5.54 14.01
C ILE A 49 -1.94 -4.38 13.13
N SER A 50 -1.60 -3.16 13.54
CA SER A 50 -1.75 -1.91 12.79
C SER A 50 -0.40 -1.19 12.77
N LEU A 51 0.18 -1.03 11.59
CA LEU A 51 1.49 -0.41 11.41
C LEU A 51 1.40 0.74 10.41
N ALA A 52 1.98 1.88 10.75
CA ALA A 52 1.98 3.08 9.92
C ALA A 52 3.31 3.83 9.91
N GLY A 53 3.57 4.57 8.84
CA GLY A 53 4.75 5.42 8.71
C GLY A 53 6.03 4.63 8.37
N VAL A 54 7.18 5.05 8.90
CA VAL A 54 8.50 4.50 8.53
C VAL A 54 9.12 3.75 9.70
N MET A 55 9.46 2.47 9.54
CA MET A 55 10.01 1.60 10.58
C MET A 55 11.34 0.96 10.16
N SER A 56 12.18 0.57 11.11
CA SER A 56 13.36 -0.26 10.81
C SER A 56 12.98 -1.70 10.44
N HIS A 57 13.85 -2.40 9.69
CA HIS A 57 13.61 -3.80 9.36
C HIS A 57 13.62 -4.69 10.61
N ASP A 58 14.43 -4.34 11.63
CA ASP A 58 14.50 -5.07 12.88
C ASP A 58 13.20 -5.01 13.69
N VAL A 59 12.51 -3.86 13.71
CA VAL A 59 11.20 -3.74 14.36
C VAL A 59 10.17 -4.62 13.64
N LEU A 60 10.13 -4.59 12.31
CA LEU A 60 9.24 -5.45 11.53
C LEU A 60 9.57 -6.94 11.74
N ALA A 61 10.86 -7.28 11.77
CA ALA A 61 11.33 -8.64 12.07
C ALA A 61 10.83 -9.11 13.43
N ALA A 62 11.04 -8.31 14.48
CA ALA A 62 10.61 -8.63 15.83
C ALA A 62 9.09 -8.88 15.90
N ILE A 63 8.28 -8.09 15.18
CA ILE A 63 6.82 -8.25 15.11
C ILE A 63 6.44 -9.52 14.35
N PHE A 64 6.84 -9.65 13.08
CA PHE A 64 6.33 -10.70 12.20
C PHE A 64 6.94 -12.07 12.45
N ILE A 65 8.13 -12.16 13.04
CA ILE A 65 8.75 -13.44 13.39
C ILE A 65 8.19 -14.00 14.70
N SER A 66 7.85 -13.13 15.66
CA SER A 66 7.38 -13.58 16.98
C SER A 66 5.86 -13.76 17.09
N VAL A 67 5.08 -13.26 16.13
CA VAL A 67 3.63 -13.44 16.11
C VAL A 67 3.24 -14.86 15.73
N ASP A 68 2.26 -15.42 16.44
CA ASP A 68 1.55 -16.61 15.99
C ASP A 68 0.55 -16.23 14.90
N ALA A 69 0.99 -16.30 13.65
CA ALA A 69 0.21 -15.90 12.48
C ALA A 69 -1.18 -16.58 12.41
N SER A 70 -1.32 -17.80 12.95
CA SER A 70 -2.60 -18.54 12.95
C SER A 70 -3.67 -17.89 13.83
N LYS A 71 -3.27 -17.06 14.80
CA LYS A 71 -4.16 -16.32 15.70
C LYS A 71 -4.47 -14.90 15.22
N LEU A 72 -3.74 -14.40 14.22
CA LEU A 72 -3.92 -13.05 13.70
C LEU A 72 -5.32 -12.90 13.07
N ARG A 73 -6.07 -11.89 13.53
CA ARG A 73 -7.43 -11.57 13.10
C ARG A 73 -7.51 -10.28 12.31
N TYR A 74 -6.66 -9.30 12.65
CA TYR A 74 -6.62 -7.99 12.02
C TYR A 74 -5.20 -7.65 11.61
N LEU A 75 -5.01 -7.26 10.37
CA LEU A 75 -3.73 -6.78 9.84
C LEU A 75 -3.98 -5.51 9.03
N ARG A 76 -3.32 -4.42 9.42
CA ARG A 76 -3.42 -3.13 8.77
C ARG A 76 -2.05 -2.53 8.52
N PHE A 77 -1.76 -2.25 7.25
CA PHE A 77 -0.63 -1.41 6.86
C PHE A 77 -1.17 -0.09 6.37
N ASN A 78 -0.81 0.98 7.05
CA ASN A 78 -1.16 2.34 6.68
C ASN A 78 0.08 3.09 6.21
N ASN A 79 0.33 3.03 4.90
CA ASN A 79 1.52 3.58 4.27
C ASN A 79 2.82 3.14 4.96
N LEU A 80 2.93 1.84 5.25
CA LEU A 80 4.09 1.28 5.94
C LEU A 80 5.31 1.27 5.01
N GLN A 81 6.38 1.89 5.48
CA GLN A 81 7.66 2.03 4.78
C GLN A 81 8.80 1.60 5.69
N THR A 82 9.98 1.38 5.10
CA THR A 82 11.19 1.01 5.82
C THR A 82 12.31 2.01 5.61
N PHE A 83 13.21 2.12 6.60
CA PHE A 83 14.50 2.77 6.44
C PHE A 83 15.48 1.86 5.68
N ALA A 84 16.48 2.46 5.04
CA ALA A 84 17.67 1.72 4.63
C ALA A 84 18.46 1.26 5.88
N GLU A 85 18.94 0.03 5.90
CA GLU A 85 19.85 -0.45 6.93
C GLU A 85 21.25 0.20 6.78
N PRO A 86 21.95 0.49 7.89
CA PRO A 86 23.32 0.98 7.84
C PRO A 86 24.23 -0.07 7.18
N GLN A 87 25.30 0.38 6.52
CA GLN A 87 26.22 -0.52 5.80
C GLN A 87 26.81 -1.61 6.72
N GLU A 88 27.08 -1.27 7.98
CA GLU A 88 27.59 -2.18 9.02
C GLU A 88 26.61 -3.33 9.29
N VAL A 89 25.31 -3.05 9.28
CA VAL A 89 24.25 -4.06 9.43
C VAL A 89 24.16 -4.90 8.15
N LEU A 90 24.15 -4.25 6.98
CA LEU A 90 24.07 -4.93 5.68
C LEU A 90 25.19 -5.96 5.47
N GLN A 91 26.41 -5.67 5.91
CA GLN A 91 27.55 -6.59 5.83
C GLN A 91 27.33 -7.91 6.60
N ASN A 92 26.45 -7.90 7.60
CA ASN A 92 26.13 -9.08 8.41
C ASN A 92 24.90 -9.86 7.87
N ASN A 93 24.20 -9.33 6.85
CA ASN A 93 23.01 -9.95 6.29
C ASN A 93 23.37 -10.71 5.00
N SER A 94 22.65 -11.80 4.71
CA SER A 94 22.85 -12.53 3.45
C SER A 94 22.33 -11.70 2.27
N SER A 95 22.89 -11.91 1.07
CA SER A 95 22.41 -11.22 -0.13
C SER A 95 20.93 -11.50 -0.42
N ASP A 96 20.45 -12.71 -0.12
CA ASP A 96 19.05 -13.09 -0.29
C ASP A 96 18.14 -12.32 0.67
N ASP A 97 18.54 -12.18 1.94
CA ASP A 97 17.78 -11.45 2.95
C ASP A 97 17.71 -9.96 2.63
N ILE A 98 18.83 -9.37 2.19
CA ILE A 98 18.88 -7.98 1.71
C ILE A 98 17.94 -7.80 0.51
N GLN A 99 17.94 -8.74 -0.47
CA GLN A 99 17.09 -8.63 -1.65
C GLN A 99 15.61 -8.87 -1.36
N LEU A 100 15.30 -9.80 -0.45
CA LEU A 100 13.94 -10.17 -0.07
C LEU A 100 13.25 -8.98 0.61
N HIS A 101 13.91 -8.43 1.63
CA HIS A 101 13.36 -7.35 2.45
C HIS A 101 13.75 -5.95 1.99
N ARG A 102 14.65 -5.82 1.02
CA ARG A 102 15.15 -4.54 0.50
C ARG A 102 15.82 -3.68 1.56
N LYS A 103 16.57 -4.33 2.45
CA LYS A 103 17.33 -3.70 3.53
C LYS A 103 18.32 -2.63 3.03
N ASP A 104 18.72 -2.67 1.77
CA ASP A 104 19.70 -1.76 1.17
C ASP A 104 19.16 -0.35 0.88
N ARG A 105 17.85 -0.10 1.03
CA ARG A 105 17.26 1.21 0.73
C ARG A 105 15.97 1.47 1.49
N ALA A 106 15.63 2.75 1.64
CA ALA A 106 14.33 3.14 2.15
C ALA A 106 13.24 2.92 1.10
N GLY A 107 12.00 2.76 1.54
CA GLY A 107 10.84 2.72 0.65
C GLY A 107 9.69 1.88 1.19
N PRO A 108 8.68 1.55 0.37
CA PRO A 108 7.54 0.76 0.82
C PRO A 108 7.93 -0.62 1.33
N VAL A 109 7.19 -1.10 2.33
CA VAL A 109 7.41 -2.43 2.92
C VAL A 109 7.37 -3.54 1.86
N GLN A 110 8.35 -4.46 1.91
CA GLN A 110 8.46 -5.61 1.01
C GLN A 110 9.01 -6.84 1.75
N GLY A 111 8.56 -8.04 1.36
CA GLY A 111 9.03 -9.34 1.87
C GLY A 111 8.36 -9.80 3.16
N TRP A 112 7.69 -8.90 3.88
CA TRP A 112 7.08 -9.18 5.18
C TRP A 112 5.71 -9.87 5.10
N LEU A 113 4.94 -9.64 4.03
CA LEU A 113 3.69 -10.38 3.81
C LEU A 113 3.99 -11.85 3.44
N GLY A 114 5.10 -12.10 2.74
CA GLY A 114 5.57 -13.44 2.38
C GLY A 114 5.77 -14.35 3.60
N ILE A 115 6.17 -13.79 4.75
CA ILE A 115 6.33 -14.53 6.02
C ILE A 115 4.97 -15.04 6.53
N LEU A 116 3.90 -14.27 6.28
CA LEU A 116 2.53 -14.52 6.78
C LEU A 116 1.68 -15.34 5.79
N THR A 117 2.03 -15.32 4.50
CA THR A 117 1.31 -16.03 3.44
C THR A 117 1.12 -17.51 3.76
N GLY A 118 -0.14 -17.96 3.75
CA GLY A 118 -0.53 -19.34 4.05
C GLY A 118 -0.56 -19.70 5.53
N LYS A 119 -0.19 -18.80 6.44
CA LYS A 119 -0.17 -19.06 7.90
C LYS A 119 -1.31 -18.36 8.64
N CYS A 120 -1.88 -17.30 8.07
CA CYS A 120 -2.93 -16.48 8.66
C CYS A 120 -4.34 -17.09 8.53
N THR A 121 -4.56 -18.27 9.13
CA THR A 121 -5.81 -19.05 9.01
C THR A 121 -7.01 -18.48 9.79
N SER A 122 -6.81 -17.43 10.58
CA SER A 122 -7.87 -16.75 11.33
C SER A 122 -8.11 -15.31 10.90
N LEU A 123 -7.44 -14.84 9.83
CA LEU A 123 -7.48 -13.43 9.44
C LEU A 123 -8.85 -13.04 8.92
N ARG A 124 -9.43 -12.00 9.52
CA ARG A 124 -10.78 -11.50 9.23
C ARG A 124 -10.74 -10.15 8.54
N THR A 125 -9.78 -9.30 8.88
CA THR A 125 -9.66 -7.96 8.30
C THR A 125 -8.24 -7.77 7.81
N PHE A 126 -8.12 -7.34 6.56
CA PHE A 126 -6.85 -6.96 5.98
C PHE A 126 -7.00 -5.62 5.27
N HIS A 127 -6.26 -4.64 5.76
CA HIS A 127 -6.21 -3.30 5.19
C HIS A 127 -4.80 -3.03 4.69
N PHE A 128 -4.66 -2.73 3.41
CA PHE A 128 -3.38 -2.40 2.78
C PHE A 128 -3.50 -1.05 2.09
N LEU A 129 -3.00 -0.02 2.75
CA LEU A 129 -2.92 1.34 2.22
C LEU A 129 -1.45 1.60 1.88
N THR A 130 -1.15 1.88 0.62
CA THR A 130 0.21 2.19 0.17
C THR A 130 0.22 3.50 -0.61
N HIS A 131 0.99 4.49 -0.15
CA HIS A 131 1.17 5.73 -0.88
C HIS A 131 2.55 5.79 -1.54
N ALA A 132 2.85 6.93 -2.16
CA ALA A 132 4.13 7.18 -2.79
C ALA A 132 5.32 6.89 -1.85
N GLU A 133 6.41 6.42 -2.44
CA GLU A 133 7.67 6.14 -1.75
C GLU A 133 8.16 7.38 -0.99
N PHE A 134 8.45 7.19 0.29
CA PHE A 134 9.15 8.14 1.13
C PHE A 134 10.57 8.28 0.59
N VAL A 135 10.91 9.50 0.20
CA VAL A 135 12.27 9.83 -0.22
C VAL A 135 13.00 10.42 0.98
N ASP A 136 13.84 9.61 1.62
CA ASP A 136 14.75 10.09 2.66
C ASP A 136 15.79 11.03 2.04
N LYS A 137 15.61 12.34 2.24
CA LYS A 137 16.51 13.36 1.70
C LYS A 137 17.87 13.39 2.41
N SER A 138 17.99 12.79 3.60
CA SER A 138 19.25 12.80 4.35
C SER A 138 20.34 11.95 3.69
N LEU A 139 19.96 10.98 2.84
CA LEU A 139 20.87 10.12 2.09
C LEU A 139 21.15 10.63 0.66
N GLN A 140 20.46 11.68 0.18
CA GLN A 140 20.61 12.21 -1.18
C GLN A 140 22.00 12.76 -1.57
N PRO A 141 22.88 13.29 -0.69
CA PRO A 141 24.12 13.92 -1.15
C PRO A 141 25.15 12.93 -1.70
N HIS A 142 25.03 11.63 -1.43
CA HIS A 142 25.99 10.61 -1.87
C HIS A 142 25.47 9.73 -3.01
N PHE A 143 24.16 9.62 -3.16
CA PHE A 143 23.55 9.01 -4.34
C PHE A 143 23.26 10.12 -5.35
N GLY A 144 24.33 10.55 -6.05
CA GLY A 144 24.18 11.38 -7.24
C GLY A 144 23.03 10.82 -8.08
N ILE A 145 21.96 11.60 -8.19
CA ILE A 145 20.70 11.17 -8.80
C ILE A 145 21.01 10.83 -10.26
N ASN A 146 21.31 9.56 -10.51
CA ASN A 146 21.38 8.99 -11.85
C ASN A 146 19.94 8.95 -12.36
N ASN A 147 19.53 10.08 -12.94
CA ASN A 147 18.32 10.30 -13.69
C ASN A 147 18.19 9.22 -14.78
N GLY A 148 17.39 8.18 -14.53
CA GLY A 148 16.91 7.23 -15.55
C GLY A 148 17.27 5.76 -15.38
N THR A 149 18.45 5.40 -14.84
CA THR A 149 18.91 3.99 -14.86
C THR A 149 18.24 3.08 -13.82
N ASN A 150 17.69 3.66 -12.74
CA ASN A 150 17.06 2.87 -11.68
C ASN A 150 15.55 2.65 -11.86
N TRP A 151 14.94 3.22 -12.90
CA TRP A 151 13.50 3.06 -13.17
C TRP A 151 13.09 1.59 -13.32
N HIS A 152 13.84 0.81 -14.10
CA HIS A 152 13.56 -0.61 -14.31
C HIS A 152 13.62 -1.41 -12.99
N LEU A 153 14.52 -1.02 -12.08
CA LEU A 153 14.59 -1.62 -10.76
C LEU A 153 13.34 -1.27 -9.95
N THR A 154 12.88 -0.02 -9.98
CA THR A 154 11.63 0.41 -9.31
C THR A 154 10.41 -0.33 -9.87
N VAL A 155 10.34 -0.55 -11.19
CA VAL A 155 9.25 -1.33 -11.83
C VAL A 155 9.28 -2.79 -11.39
N ALA A 156 10.44 -3.45 -11.46
CA ALA A 156 10.57 -4.84 -11.03
C ALA A 156 10.22 -5.02 -9.54
N GLN A 157 10.56 -4.04 -8.70
CA GLN A 157 10.18 -4.01 -7.28
C GLN A 157 8.67 -3.83 -7.10
N GLY A 158 8.06 -2.92 -7.86
CA GLY A 158 6.62 -2.74 -7.90
C GLY A 158 5.91 -4.07 -8.19
N HIS A 159 6.33 -4.79 -9.22
CA HIS A 159 5.80 -6.13 -9.52
C HIS A 159 6.00 -7.11 -8.37
N ARG A 160 7.19 -7.21 -7.77
CA ARG A 160 7.44 -8.14 -6.66
C ARG A 160 6.54 -7.86 -5.46
N ARG A 161 6.43 -6.59 -5.04
CA ARG A 161 5.59 -6.17 -3.92
C ARG A 161 4.11 -6.48 -4.16
N TYR A 162 3.61 -6.17 -5.35
CA TYR A 162 2.22 -6.46 -5.71
C TYR A 162 1.95 -7.95 -5.90
N ALA A 163 2.92 -8.72 -6.41
CA ALA A 163 2.85 -10.17 -6.47
C ALA A 163 2.79 -10.79 -5.07
N GLU A 164 3.61 -10.28 -4.14
CA GLU A 164 3.59 -10.67 -2.73
C GLU A 164 2.22 -10.37 -2.09
N LEU A 165 1.69 -9.16 -2.30
CA LEU A 165 0.35 -8.78 -1.84
C LEU A 165 -0.73 -9.70 -2.41
N GLY A 166 -0.70 -9.96 -3.73
CA GLY A 166 -1.63 -10.88 -4.39
C GLY A 166 -1.56 -12.29 -3.79
N ALA A 167 -0.36 -12.83 -3.61
CA ALA A 167 -0.16 -14.14 -2.99
C ALA A 167 -0.68 -14.19 -1.54
N PHE A 168 -0.44 -13.14 -0.75
CA PHE A 168 -0.96 -13.04 0.60
C PHE A 168 -2.48 -13.02 0.61
N VAL A 169 -3.12 -12.14 -0.18
CA VAL A 169 -4.58 -12.04 -0.31
C VAL A 169 -5.16 -13.40 -0.70
N ALA A 170 -4.59 -14.06 -1.72
CA ALA A 170 -5.02 -15.39 -2.16
C ALA A 170 -5.05 -16.40 -1.01
N SER A 171 -4.01 -16.37 -0.15
CA SER A 171 -3.89 -17.30 0.98
C SER A 171 -4.89 -17.08 2.11
N VAL A 172 -5.44 -15.86 2.26
CA VAL A 172 -6.37 -15.50 3.33
C VAL A 172 -7.82 -15.37 2.85
N LYS A 173 -8.10 -15.47 1.54
CA LYS A 173 -9.45 -15.36 0.97
C LYS A 173 -10.53 -16.17 1.72
N PRO A 174 -10.29 -17.43 2.14
CA PRO A 174 -11.35 -18.22 2.76
C PRO A 174 -11.87 -17.65 4.09
N THR A 175 -11.01 -16.93 4.82
CA THR A 175 -11.27 -16.45 6.19
C THR A 175 -11.58 -14.95 6.23
N LEU A 176 -11.17 -14.21 5.20
CA LEU A 176 -11.27 -12.77 5.14
C LEU A 176 -12.73 -12.33 5.06
N ARG A 177 -13.10 -11.41 5.96
CA ARG A 177 -14.43 -10.78 6.04
C ARG A 177 -14.41 -9.36 5.51
N GLU A 178 -13.29 -8.67 5.68
CA GLU A 178 -13.11 -7.31 5.23
C GLU A 178 -11.76 -7.16 4.54
N PHE A 179 -11.79 -6.65 3.31
CA PHE A 179 -10.60 -6.29 2.56
C PHE A 179 -10.64 -4.83 2.18
N LEU A 180 -9.63 -4.06 2.57
CA LEU A 180 -9.43 -2.70 2.10
C LEU A 180 -8.10 -2.62 1.37
N PHE A 181 -8.13 -2.17 0.12
CA PHE A 181 -6.94 -1.83 -0.63
C PHE A 181 -7.02 -0.36 -1.04
N GLU A 182 -5.96 0.38 -0.77
CA GLU A 182 -5.81 1.76 -1.22
C GLU A 182 -4.41 1.96 -1.77
N HIS A 183 -4.33 2.56 -2.94
CA HIS A 183 -3.08 3.12 -3.43
C HIS A 183 -3.34 4.50 -4.00
N GLY A 184 -2.52 5.48 -3.64
CA GLY A 184 -2.82 6.87 -3.99
C GLY A 184 -1.75 7.82 -3.48
N PRO A 185 -1.63 9.06 -3.99
CA PRO A 185 -0.83 10.05 -3.31
C PRO A 185 -1.53 10.39 -2.01
N GLU A 186 -0.79 10.57 -0.92
CA GLU A 186 -1.39 11.02 0.33
C GLU A 186 -1.91 12.45 0.13
N SER A 187 -3.21 12.60 -0.14
CA SER A 187 -3.84 13.88 -0.46
C SER A 187 -3.60 14.93 0.63
N ASN A 188 -3.46 14.49 1.87
CA ASN A 188 -3.19 15.33 3.03
C ASN A 188 -1.71 15.77 3.13
N LEU A 189 -0.77 14.92 2.73
CA LEU A 189 0.68 15.23 2.76
C LEU A 189 1.05 16.19 1.62
N PHE A 190 0.30 16.14 0.51
CA PHE A 190 0.39 17.08 -0.59
C PHE A 190 -0.65 18.22 -0.51
N GLY A 191 -1.00 18.67 0.70
CA GLY A 191 -1.87 19.85 0.94
C GLY A 191 -1.42 21.14 0.23
N ARG A 192 -0.28 21.12 -0.48
CA ARG A 192 0.04 22.03 -1.58
C ARG A 192 -0.07 21.28 -2.90
N SER A 193 -1.21 21.47 -3.56
CA SER A 193 -1.50 21.20 -4.98
C SER A 193 -0.43 20.36 -5.69
N VAL A 194 -0.70 19.07 -5.85
CA VAL A 194 0.15 18.09 -6.57
C VAL A 194 0.56 18.61 -7.98
N GLY A 195 -0.19 19.53 -8.58
CA GLY A 195 0.15 20.19 -9.85
C GLY A 195 1.13 21.38 -9.79
N ARG A 196 1.31 22.04 -8.64
CA ARG A 196 2.20 23.23 -8.55
C ARG A 196 3.68 22.87 -8.57
N HIS A 197 4.04 21.71 -8.05
CA HIS A 197 5.43 21.25 -8.02
C HIS A 197 5.86 20.58 -9.33
N ALA A 198 4.93 20.18 -10.20
CA ALA A 198 5.26 19.64 -11.53
C ALA A 198 5.58 20.75 -12.56
N ASN A 199 4.96 21.93 -12.42
CA ASN A 199 5.09 23.02 -13.39
C ASN A 199 6.14 24.09 -13.02
N SER A 200 6.69 24.08 -11.80
CA SER A 200 7.85 24.90 -11.52
C SER A 200 9.08 24.18 -12.09
N GLY A 201 9.60 24.63 -13.23
CA GLY A 201 10.82 24.08 -13.89
C GLY A 201 12.10 24.08 -13.03
N VAL A 202 11.99 24.34 -11.72
CA VAL A 202 13.01 24.21 -10.69
C VAL A 202 12.90 22.86 -9.95
N ALA A 203 11.77 22.16 -10.05
CA ALA A 203 11.54 20.81 -9.54
C ALA A 203 11.87 19.73 -10.60
N GLY A 204 12.96 19.90 -11.34
CA GLY A 204 13.58 18.78 -12.02
C GLY A 204 14.04 17.77 -10.97
N ASN A 205 13.64 16.51 -11.09
CA ASN A 205 14.04 15.36 -10.26
C ASN A 205 13.15 15.01 -9.05
N ILE A 206 11.87 15.39 -9.01
CA ILE A 206 10.93 14.43 -8.39
C ILE A 206 10.73 13.35 -9.44
N ASN A 207 11.55 12.29 -9.34
CA ASN A 207 11.30 11.00 -9.99
C ASN A 207 9.96 10.50 -9.45
N ALA A 208 8.87 11.05 -9.95
CA ALA A 208 7.55 10.63 -9.59
C ALA A 208 7.29 9.39 -10.44
N PRO A 209 7.22 8.17 -9.87
CA PRO A 209 6.64 7.00 -10.55
C PRO A 209 5.16 7.18 -10.98
N PHE A 210 4.70 8.43 -11.07
CA PHE A 210 3.32 8.89 -11.21
C PHE A 210 3.14 9.81 -12.42
N VAL A 211 4.22 10.25 -13.09
CA VAL A 211 4.12 11.10 -14.29
C VAL A 211 4.67 10.33 -15.49
N GLY A 212 3.80 9.53 -16.11
CA GLY A 212 4.06 9.09 -17.49
C GLY A 212 4.04 10.30 -18.44
N PRO A 213 4.80 10.28 -19.55
CA PRO A 213 4.95 11.44 -20.45
C PRO A 213 3.70 11.86 -21.22
N GLY A 214 2.54 11.21 -21.02
CA GLY A 214 1.29 11.50 -21.73
C GLY A 214 0.05 11.06 -20.95
N HIS A 215 -1.14 11.50 -21.35
CA HIS A 215 -2.41 11.03 -20.78
C HIS A 215 -2.68 9.55 -21.07
N ASP A 216 -2.13 9.02 -22.15
CA ASP A 216 -2.41 7.64 -22.57
C ASP A 216 -1.60 6.56 -21.83
N ASN A 217 -0.56 6.95 -21.07
CA ASN A 217 0.27 5.96 -20.36
C ASN A 217 -0.43 5.48 -19.08
N PRO A 218 -0.55 4.16 -18.86
CA PRO A 218 -1.11 3.65 -17.61
C PRO A 218 -0.18 4.01 -16.45
N LEU A 219 -0.77 4.24 -15.28
CA LEU A 219 0.01 4.49 -14.08
C LEU A 219 0.67 3.16 -13.68
N PRO A 220 1.97 3.14 -13.34
CA PRO A 220 2.66 1.90 -12.97
C PRO A 220 1.94 1.12 -11.86
N MET A 221 1.40 1.83 -10.87
CA MET A 221 0.66 1.20 -9.78
C MET A 221 -0.65 0.55 -10.24
N ASP A 222 -1.35 1.13 -11.22
CA ASP A 222 -2.51 0.50 -11.86
C ASP A 222 -2.07 -0.79 -12.56
N VAL A 223 -0.94 -0.75 -13.30
CA VAL A 223 -0.39 -1.93 -13.98
C VAL A 223 -0.04 -3.03 -13.00
N PHE A 224 0.56 -2.71 -11.86
CA PHE A 224 0.91 -3.69 -10.83
C PHE A 224 -0.34 -4.28 -10.18
N PHE A 225 -1.35 -3.45 -9.89
CA PHE A 225 -2.63 -3.90 -9.38
C PHE A 225 -3.32 -4.86 -10.36
N ASP A 226 -3.44 -4.46 -11.62
CA ASP A 226 -4.11 -5.24 -12.68
C ASP A 226 -3.46 -6.60 -12.92
N GLN A 227 -2.13 -6.67 -12.82
CA GLN A 227 -1.41 -7.92 -13.09
C GLN A 227 -1.38 -8.88 -11.91
N HIS A 228 -1.36 -8.38 -10.67
CA HIS A 228 -1.02 -9.22 -9.50
C HIS A 228 -2.13 -9.31 -8.45
N VAL A 229 -2.92 -8.25 -8.29
CA VAL A 229 -3.92 -8.16 -7.21
C VAL A 229 -5.33 -8.36 -7.75
N LEU A 230 -5.69 -7.66 -8.83
CA LEU A 230 -7.01 -7.80 -9.46
C LEU A 230 -7.36 -9.25 -9.80
N PRO A 231 -6.49 -10.07 -10.43
CA PRO A 231 -6.83 -11.43 -10.78
C PRO A 231 -7.12 -12.29 -9.56
N VAL A 232 -6.44 -12.04 -8.43
CA VAL A 232 -6.67 -12.75 -7.18
C VAL A 232 -8.01 -12.35 -6.56
N ILE A 233 -8.36 -11.07 -6.61
CA ILE A 233 -9.65 -10.60 -6.09
C ILE A 233 -10.80 -11.16 -6.93
N ALA A 234 -10.66 -11.13 -8.25
CA ALA A 234 -11.67 -11.53 -9.23
C ALA A 234 -11.77 -13.06 -9.49
N SER A 235 -10.89 -13.88 -8.90
CA SER A 235 -10.90 -15.33 -9.12
C SER A 235 -11.13 -16.13 -7.85
N GLY A 236 -11.81 -17.27 -7.94
CA GLY A 236 -12.04 -18.15 -6.80
C GLY A 236 -13.04 -17.60 -5.79
N HIS A 237 -13.39 -18.43 -4.81
CA HIS A 237 -14.53 -18.17 -3.92
C HIS A 237 -14.14 -17.36 -2.66
N TRP A 238 -15.01 -16.43 -2.28
CA TRP A 238 -14.92 -15.61 -1.08
C TRP A 238 -15.90 -16.10 0.00
N SER A 239 -15.58 -17.19 0.71
CA SER A 239 -16.53 -17.86 1.62
C SER A 239 -16.96 -17.03 2.83
N SER A 240 -16.15 -16.04 3.24
CA SER A 240 -16.38 -15.26 4.45
C SER A 240 -16.56 -13.76 4.22
N LEU A 241 -16.37 -13.29 2.99
CA LEU A 241 -16.29 -11.86 2.69
C LEU A 241 -17.62 -11.18 2.95
N LYS A 242 -17.56 -10.02 3.60
CA LYS A 242 -18.70 -9.16 3.91
C LYS A 242 -18.53 -7.76 3.35
N LYS A 243 -17.28 -7.29 3.29
CA LYS A 243 -16.96 -5.96 2.81
C LYS A 243 -15.68 -5.98 1.99
N ILE A 244 -15.68 -5.31 0.86
CA ILE A 244 -14.49 -5.02 0.09
C ILE A 244 -14.48 -3.55 -0.29
N THR A 245 -13.37 -2.89 -0.05
CA THR A 245 -13.16 -1.49 -0.34
C THR A 245 -11.89 -1.32 -1.15
N ILE A 246 -11.99 -0.72 -2.33
CA ILE A 246 -10.86 -0.49 -3.21
C ILE A 246 -10.79 1.00 -3.53
N LYS A 247 -9.63 1.62 -3.30
CA LYS A 247 -9.45 3.06 -3.45
C LYS A 247 -8.22 3.43 -4.28
N GLY A 248 -8.35 4.54 -5.00
CA GLY A 248 -7.23 5.24 -5.65
C GLY A 248 -6.66 4.58 -6.91
N ILE A 249 -7.37 3.60 -7.48
CA ILE A 249 -7.09 3.07 -8.82
C ILE A 249 -7.41 4.14 -9.86
N GLY A 250 -6.47 4.42 -10.76
CA GLY A 250 -6.72 5.24 -11.93
C GLY A 250 -6.58 6.75 -11.75
N HIS A 251 -6.29 7.27 -10.54
CA HIS A 251 -6.22 8.71 -10.30
C HIS A 251 -4.94 9.18 -9.59
N TRP A 252 -4.06 9.85 -10.33
CA TRP A 252 -2.86 10.52 -9.79
C TRP A 252 -2.48 11.81 -10.52
N LYS A 253 -3.09 12.10 -11.67
CA LYS A 253 -2.91 13.41 -12.30
C LYS A 253 -3.82 14.39 -11.57
N PRO A 254 -3.33 15.55 -11.11
CA PRO A 254 -4.12 16.59 -10.45
C PRO A 254 -5.02 17.28 -11.48
N LEU A 255 -5.90 16.51 -12.11
CA LEU A 255 -6.88 16.96 -13.07
C LEU A 255 -8.13 17.28 -12.28
N ASP A 256 -8.58 18.52 -12.40
CA ASP A 256 -9.91 18.90 -12.01
C ASP A 256 -10.78 18.83 -13.26
N PRO A 257 -11.57 17.75 -13.48
CA PRO A 257 -12.48 17.66 -14.63
C PRO A 257 -13.50 18.80 -14.68
N TRP A 258 -13.70 19.49 -13.56
CA TRP A 258 -14.69 20.54 -13.39
C TRP A 258 -14.07 21.93 -13.50
N ALA A 259 -12.75 22.05 -13.68
CA ALA A 259 -12.12 23.32 -13.95
C ALA A 259 -12.58 23.87 -15.30
N GLU A 260 -12.87 25.17 -15.36
CA GLU A 260 -13.35 25.83 -16.59
C GLU A 260 -12.32 25.74 -17.73
N ASP A 261 -11.04 25.54 -17.39
CA ASP A 261 -9.92 25.41 -18.31
C ASP A 261 -9.47 23.97 -18.57
N ALA A 262 -10.25 22.96 -18.12
CA ALA A 262 -9.95 21.56 -18.40
C ALA A 262 -9.91 21.28 -19.90
N THR A 263 -8.81 20.70 -20.36
CA THR A 263 -8.62 20.38 -21.79
C THR A 263 -9.43 19.15 -22.19
N LEU A 264 -9.77 19.06 -23.48
CA LEU A 264 -10.48 17.88 -24.02
C LEU A 264 -9.71 16.57 -23.82
N GLU A 265 -8.38 16.62 -23.79
CA GLU A 265 -7.52 15.45 -23.54
C GLU A 265 -7.64 14.98 -22.07
N GLU A 266 -7.66 15.90 -21.12
CA GLU A 266 -7.85 15.61 -19.69
C GLU A 266 -9.23 15.01 -19.41
N VAL A 267 -10.27 15.57 -20.04
CA VAL A 267 -11.64 15.04 -19.96
C VAL A 267 -11.72 13.63 -20.55
N ARG A 268 -11.15 13.41 -21.75
CA ARG A 268 -11.11 12.07 -22.39
C ARG A 268 -10.36 11.05 -21.54
N TYR A 269 -9.23 11.45 -20.97
CA TYR A 269 -8.45 10.62 -20.06
C TYR A 269 -9.29 10.16 -18.87
N LEU A 270 -9.97 11.09 -18.20
CA LEU A 270 -10.81 10.78 -17.05
C LEU A 270 -11.96 9.85 -17.44
N HIS A 271 -12.67 10.09 -18.54
CA HIS A 271 -13.70 9.18 -19.03
C HIS A 271 -13.18 7.76 -19.32
N SER A 272 -12.05 7.64 -20.01
CA SER A 272 -11.43 6.34 -20.30
C SER A 272 -11.05 5.62 -19.01
N LYS A 273 -10.55 6.35 -18.00
CA LYS A 273 -10.18 5.82 -16.70
C LYS A 273 -11.39 5.35 -15.89
N THR A 274 -12.44 6.17 -15.80
CA THR A 274 -13.69 5.80 -15.13
C THR A 274 -14.30 4.55 -15.74
N ARG A 275 -14.26 4.41 -17.08
CA ARG A 275 -14.74 3.20 -17.76
C ARG A 275 -13.90 1.97 -17.38
N ALA A 276 -12.58 2.05 -17.53
CA ALA A 276 -11.71 0.92 -17.17
C ALA A 276 -11.84 0.54 -15.69
N PHE A 277 -12.06 1.52 -14.81
CA PHE A 277 -12.33 1.28 -13.40
C PHE A 277 -13.66 0.56 -13.18
N ARG A 278 -14.73 1.01 -13.85
CA ARG A 278 -16.03 0.34 -13.84
C ARG A 278 -15.94 -1.11 -14.30
N ASP A 279 -15.24 -1.39 -15.40
CA ASP A 279 -15.10 -2.75 -15.93
C ASP A 279 -14.42 -3.67 -14.91
N ARG A 280 -13.42 -3.16 -14.16
CA ARG A 280 -12.80 -3.90 -13.04
C ARG A 280 -13.76 -4.09 -11.87
N ALA A 281 -14.53 -3.06 -11.54
CA ALA A 281 -15.51 -3.11 -10.47
C ALA A 281 -16.60 -4.15 -10.74
N GLU A 282 -17.13 -4.19 -11.97
CA GLU A 282 -18.08 -5.20 -12.44
C GLU A 282 -17.47 -6.61 -12.38
N MET A 283 -16.22 -6.78 -12.84
CA MET A 283 -15.52 -8.07 -12.77
C MET A 283 -15.37 -8.59 -11.33
N ILE A 284 -15.01 -7.71 -10.39
CA ILE A 284 -14.89 -8.09 -8.97
C ILE A 284 -16.28 -8.38 -8.39
N TRP A 285 -17.27 -7.55 -8.72
CA TRP A 285 -18.65 -7.73 -8.27
C TRP A 285 -19.18 -9.11 -8.69
N ASP A 286 -19.05 -9.46 -9.97
CA ASP A 286 -19.49 -10.76 -10.51
C ASP A 286 -18.79 -11.94 -9.81
N ALA A 287 -17.50 -11.82 -9.55
CA ALA A 287 -16.71 -12.84 -8.84
C ALA A 287 -17.15 -13.03 -7.38
N VAL A 288 -17.63 -11.95 -6.74
CA VAL A 288 -18.07 -11.96 -5.34
C VAL A 288 -19.54 -12.38 -5.22
N GLU A 289 -20.41 -11.90 -6.13
CA GLU A 289 -21.86 -12.15 -6.11
C GLU A 289 -22.22 -13.60 -6.48
N ALA A 290 -21.42 -14.25 -7.33
CA ALA A 290 -21.57 -15.69 -7.63
C ALA A 290 -21.46 -16.58 -6.37
N GLY A 291 -20.99 -16.04 -5.24
CA GLY A 291 -20.77 -16.75 -3.99
C GLY A 291 -21.93 -16.72 -2.98
N HIS A 292 -22.41 -15.55 -2.52
CA HIS A 292 -23.33 -15.45 -1.36
C HIS A 292 -24.00 -14.04 -1.19
N ARG A 293 -24.97 -13.95 -0.27
CA ARG A 293 -25.78 -12.76 0.13
C ARG A 293 -24.95 -11.50 0.48
N GLN A 294 -25.44 -10.34 0.03
CA GLN A 294 -25.14 -8.97 0.50
C GLN A 294 -23.68 -8.72 0.94
N VAL A 295 -22.73 -8.77 0.00
CA VAL A 295 -21.40 -8.19 0.23
C VAL A 295 -21.47 -6.68 0.00
N GLU A 296 -20.98 -5.89 0.96
CA GLU A 296 -20.79 -4.45 0.78
C GLU A 296 -19.56 -4.24 -0.12
N PHE A 297 -19.82 -3.84 -1.37
CA PHE A 297 -18.79 -3.53 -2.34
C PHE A 297 -18.69 -2.02 -2.51
N LEU A 298 -17.51 -1.47 -2.24
CA LEU A 298 -17.24 -0.06 -2.38
C LEU A 298 -15.95 0.13 -3.17
N VAL A 299 -16.05 0.83 -4.30
CA VAL A 299 -14.87 1.22 -5.07
C VAL A 299 -14.92 2.73 -5.17
N GLU A 300 -13.99 3.39 -4.48
CA GLU A 300 -13.93 4.84 -4.44
C GLU A 300 -12.74 5.34 -5.26
N ASP A 301 -12.97 6.39 -6.02
CA ASP A 301 -11.90 7.22 -6.56
C ASP A 301 -12.03 8.58 -5.87
N THR A 302 -10.97 9.05 -5.23
CA THR A 302 -10.97 10.29 -4.43
C THR A 302 -11.17 11.56 -5.29
N ALA A 303 -10.92 11.50 -6.61
CA ALA A 303 -11.35 12.55 -7.53
C ALA A 303 -12.81 12.43 -7.94
N SER A 304 -13.39 11.25 -7.74
CA SER A 304 -14.79 10.96 -7.96
C SER A 304 -15.57 11.19 -6.67
N CYS A 305 -15.83 12.46 -6.31
CA CYS A 305 -17.11 12.76 -5.63
C CYS A 305 -18.22 12.01 -6.39
N PRO A 306 -19.12 11.32 -5.66
CA PRO A 306 -19.41 9.90 -5.87
C PRO A 306 -19.91 9.61 -7.28
N PHE A 307 -19.05 9.08 -8.16
CA PHE A 307 -19.50 8.59 -9.47
C PHE A 307 -20.11 7.19 -9.41
N TYR A 308 -19.76 6.35 -8.43
CA TYR A 308 -20.30 4.99 -8.32
C TYR A 308 -20.47 4.56 -6.87
N ASN A 309 -21.71 4.57 -6.40
CA ASN A 309 -22.12 3.75 -5.27
C ASN A 309 -23.05 2.67 -5.83
N LEU A 310 -22.53 1.48 -6.11
CA LEU A 310 -23.29 0.38 -6.74
C LEU A 310 -24.52 -0.02 -5.90
N SER A 311 -24.50 0.20 -4.59
CA SER A 311 -25.66 -0.04 -3.72
C SER A 311 -26.86 0.89 -4.02
N ASN A 312 -26.63 2.03 -4.66
CA ASN A 312 -27.68 2.93 -5.14
C ASN A 312 -28.18 2.60 -6.56
N ASP A 313 -27.42 1.86 -7.36
CA ASP A 313 -27.81 1.49 -8.74
C ASP A 313 -28.85 0.35 -8.80
N GLY A 314 -29.05 -0.38 -7.70
CA GLY A 314 -30.12 -1.36 -7.58
C GLY A 314 -31.53 -0.76 -7.77
N TYR A 315 -31.69 0.55 -7.62
CA TYR A 315 -32.96 1.25 -7.87
C TYR A 315 -33.17 1.63 -9.35
N TYR A 316 -32.11 1.75 -10.16
CA TYR A 316 -32.20 2.25 -11.55
C TYR A 316 -32.18 1.16 -12.62
N ARG A 317 -31.83 -0.09 -12.29
CA ARG A 317 -31.90 -1.23 -13.24
C ARG A 317 -33.33 -1.68 -13.62
N SER A 318 -34.40 -1.00 -13.16
CA SER A 318 -35.78 -1.34 -13.52
C SER A 318 -36.46 -0.41 -14.53
N SER A 319 -35.82 0.66 -15.04
CA SER A 319 -36.52 1.66 -15.88
C SER A 319 -35.90 2.06 -17.20
N THR A 320 -34.72 1.57 -17.59
CA THR A 320 -34.25 1.76 -18.98
C THR A 320 -33.65 0.48 -19.52
N GLY A 321 -34.45 -0.25 -20.30
CA GLY A 321 -33.99 -1.30 -21.17
C GLY A 321 -33.11 -0.72 -22.28
N PHE A 322 -31.89 -1.24 -22.35
CA PHE A 322 -31.09 -1.40 -23.55
C PHE A 322 -30.45 -2.79 -23.46
#